data_AF-A7T9G7-F1
#
_entry.id   AF-A7T9G7-F1
#
_cell.length_a   1.000
_cell.length_b   1.000
_cell.length_c   1.000
_cell.angle_alpha   90.00
_cell.angle_beta   90.00
_cell.angle_gamma   90.00
#
_symmetry.space_group_name_H-M   'P 1'
#
loop_
_entity.id
_entity.type
_entity.pdbx_description
1 polymer ?
#
loop_
_entity_poly.entity_id
_entity_poly.type
_entity_poly.pdbx_seq_one_letter_code
_entity_poly.pdbx_strand_id
1 'polypeptide(L)' 'RLVVIGDGVTDMEACPPADAFIGFGGNVVREQVKANAPWFVTDFKVLLDAL' A
#
# COMPACT_ATOMS: atom_id res chain seq x y z
N ARG A 1 15.42 -0.28 -4.96
CA ARG A 1 14.49 -0.70 -3.89
C ARG A 1 13.16 -0.99 -4.55
N LEU A 2 12.54 -2.14 -4.26
CA LEU A 2 11.24 -2.56 -4.79
C LEU A 2 10.15 -2.17 -3.80
N VAL A 3 9.16 -1.41 -4.26
CA VAL A 3 8.00 -1.00 -3.47
C VAL A 3 6.74 -1.58 -4.11
N VAL A 4 5.92 -2.26 -3.33
CA VAL A 4 4.62 -2.78 -3.77
C VAL A 4 3.52 -1.85 -3.28
N ILE A 5 2.57 -1.52 -4.18
CA ILE A 5 1.42 -0.68 -3.87
C ILE A 5 0.16 -1.46 -4.26
N GLY A 6 -0.78 -1.65 -3.33
CA GLY A 6 -1.97 -2.44 -3.60
C GLY A 6 -3.04 -2.38 -2.52
N ASP A 7 -4.26 -2.76 -2.86
CA ASP A 7 -5.41 -2.76 -1.95
C ASP A 7 -5.66 -4.11 -1.29
N GLY A 8 -4.94 -5.16 -1.72
CA GLY A 8 -5.15 -6.54 -1.32
C GLY A 8 -4.15 -7.05 -0.28
N VAL A 9 -4.56 -8.12 0.41
CA VAL A 9 -3.67 -8.86 1.34
C VAL A 9 -2.53 -9.52 0.56
N THR A 10 -2.78 -9.99 -0.66
CA THR A 10 -1.75 -10.58 -1.54
C THR A 10 -0.65 -9.59 -1.88
N ASP A 11 -0.98 -8.30 -2.01
CA ASP A 11 0.00 -7.24 -2.27
C ASP A 11 0.86 -6.98 -1.03
N MET A 12 0.25 -7.05 0.16
CA MET A 12 0.95 -6.93 1.44
C MET A 12 1.89 -8.12 1.69
N GLU A 13 1.47 -9.34 1.34
CA GLU A 13 2.27 -10.56 1.46
C GLU A 13 3.50 -10.58 0.54
N ALA A 14 3.52 -9.74 -0.50
CA ALA A 14 4.69 -9.58 -1.37
C ALA A 14 5.87 -8.83 -0.68
N CYS A 15 5.70 -8.39 0.56
CA CYS A 15 6.70 -7.74 1.38
C CYS A 15 6.97 -8.57 2.65
N PRO A 16 7.96 -9.50 2.65
CA PRO A 16 9.04 -9.73 1.65
C PRO A 16 8.64 -10.57 0.42
N PRO A 17 9.34 -10.47 -0.74
CA PRO A 17 10.69 -9.93 -0.96
C PRO A 17 10.77 -8.44 -1.32
N ALA A 18 9.67 -7.72 -1.41
CA ALA A 18 9.70 -6.27 -1.57
C ALA A 18 10.34 -5.57 -0.35
N ASP A 19 10.96 -4.42 -0.58
CA ASP A 19 11.58 -3.62 0.49
C ASP A 19 10.54 -2.83 1.30
N ALA A 20 9.39 -2.53 0.70
CA ALA A 20 8.29 -1.81 1.34
C ALA A 20 6.94 -2.11 0.67
N PHE A 21 5.87 -1.94 1.45
CA PHE A 21 4.48 -2.02 1.01
C PHE A 21 3.72 -0.74 1.36
N ILE A 22 2.93 -0.23 0.41
CA ILE A 22 1.99 0.88 0.59
C ILE A 22 0.58 0.36 0.28
N GLY A 23 -0.28 0.30 1.29
CA GLY A 23 -1.68 -0.02 1.11
C GLY A 23 -2.41 1.09 0.36
N PHE A 24 -3.25 0.70 -0.61
CA PHE A 24 -4.05 1.64 -1.40
C PHE A 24 -5.54 1.42 -1.14
N GLY A 25 -6.25 2.48 -0.80
CA GLY A 25 -7.68 2.44 -0.48
C GLY A 25 -8.54 3.39 -1.30
N GLY A 26 -8.05 3.90 -2.44
CA GLY A 26 -8.74 4.96 -3.18
C GLY A 26 -10.08 4.55 -3.81
N ASN A 27 -10.26 3.26 -4.08
CA ASN A 27 -11.53 2.71 -4.53
C ASN A 27 -12.32 2.08 -3.38
N VAL A 28 -11.69 1.19 -2.62
CA VAL A 28 -12.29 0.47 -1.49
C VAL A 28 -11.27 0.38 -0.38
N VAL A 29 -11.67 0.76 0.83
CA VAL A 29 -10.84 0.61 2.03
C VAL A 29 -11.06 -0.79 2.59
N ARG A 30 -10.04 -1.63 2.54
CA ARG A 30 -10.01 -2.92 3.23
C ARG A 30 -9.36 -2.75 4.59
N GLU A 31 -10.13 -2.84 5.67
CA GLU A 31 -9.62 -2.61 7.03
C GLU A 31 -8.46 -3.54 7.39
N GLN A 32 -8.45 -4.79 6.89
CA GLN A 32 -7.30 -5.69 7.08
C GLN A 32 -6.02 -5.14 6.45
N VAL A 33 -6.08 -4.51 5.27
CA VAL A 33 -4.89 -3.92 4.65
C VAL A 33 -4.53 -2.61 5.34
N LYS A 34 -5.50 -1.76 5.65
CA LYS A 34 -5.27 -0.49 6.35
C LYS A 34 -4.66 -0.66 7.75
N ALA A 35 -5.07 -1.69 8.48
CA ALA A 35 -4.56 -1.97 9.83
C ALA A 35 -3.16 -2.59 9.83
N ASN A 36 -2.77 -3.27 8.76
CA ASN A 36 -1.50 -4.01 8.69
C ASN A 36 -0.46 -3.39 7.75
N ALA A 37 -0.85 -2.43 6.89
CA ALA A 37 0.08 -1.71 6.02
C ALA A 37 0.85 -0.64 6.82
N PRO A 38 2.20 -0.60 6.76
CA PRO A 38 2.98 0.45 7.41
C PRO A 38 2.68 1.85 6.83
N TRP A 39 2.29 1.89 5.56
CA TRP A 39 1.90 3.10 4.84
C TRP A 39 0.57 2.83 4.15
N PHE A 40 -0.37 3.77 4.23
CA PHE A 40 -1.68 3.64 3.58
C PHE A 40 -2.12 4.97 2.98
N VAL A 41 -2.53 4.95 1.72
CA VAL A 41 -3.01 6.13 0.99
C VAL A 41 -4.32 5.83 0.29
N THR A 42 -5.14 6.87 0.10
CA THR A 42 -6.42 6.79 -0.63
C THR A 42 -6.41 7.60 -1.92
N ASP A 43 -5.34 8.33 -2.22
CA ASP A 43 -5.17 9.08 -3.45
C ASP A 43 -3.71 8.97 -3.90
N PHE A 44 -3.51 8.67 -5.19
CA PHE A 44 -2.18 8.62 -5.79
C PHE A 44 -1.48 9.98 -5.81
N LYS A 45 -2.22 11.08 -5.74
CA LYS A 45 -1.62 12.43 -5.60
C LYS A 45 -0.73 12.53 -4.37
N VAL A 46 -1.08 11.86 -3.27
CA VAL A 46 -0.24 11.81 -2.06
C VAL A 46 1.14 11.23 -2.37
N LEU A 47 1.20 10.24 -3.27
CA LEU A 47 2.47 9.64 -3.68
C LEU A 47 3.23 10.56 -4.65
N LEU A 48 2.53 11.24 -5.57
CA LEU A 48 3.13 12.18 -6.52
C LEU A 48 3.71 13.42 -5.84
N ASP A 49 3.04 13.93 -4.80
CA ASP A 49 3.50 15.11 -4.06
C ASP A 49 4.64 14.80 -3.07
N ALA A 50 4.79 13.52 -2.70
CA ALA A 50 5.81 13.05 -1.75
C ALA A 50 7.10 12.54 -2.42
N LEU A 51 7.12 12.41 -3.75
CA LEU A 51 8.24 11.94 -4.56
C LEU A 51 8.85 13.08 -5.38
#